data_AF-Q7LHI8-F1
#
_entry.id   AF-Q7LHI8-F1
#
_cell.length_a   1.000
_cell.length_b   1.000
_cell.length_c   1.000
_cell.angle_alpha   90.00
_cell.angle_beta   90.00
_cell.angle_gamma   90.00
#
_symmetry.space_group_name_H-M   'P 1'
#
loop_
_entity.id
_entity.type
_entity.pdbx_description
1 polymer ?
#
loop_
_entity_poly.entity_id
_entity_poly.type
_entity_poly.pdbx_seq_one_letter_code
_entity_poly.pdbx_strand_id
1 'polypeptide(L)'
;CGLNGALYLSAMDADGGMSKYPGNKAGAKYGTGYCDSQCPKDIKFINGEANVGNWTETGSNTGTGSYGTCCSEMDIWEANNDAAAFTPHPCTTTGQTRCSGDDCARNTGLCDGDGCDFNSFRMGDKTFLGKGMTVDTSKPFTVVTQFLTNDNTSTGTLSEI
;
A
#
# COMPACT_ATOMS: atom_id res chain seq x y z
N CYS A 1 13.72 0.12 -16.30
CA CYS A 1 13.91 0.99 -15.11
C CYS A 1 12.98 2.21 -15.07
N GLY A 2 12.45 2.55 -13.89
CA GLY A 2 11.69 3.79 -13.62
C GLY A 2 10.16 3.65 -13.57
N LEU A 3 9.64 2.45 -13.82
CA LEU A 3 8.23 2.09 -13.66
C LEU A 3 8.08 1.09 -12.53
N ASN A 4 6.88 1.06 -11.94
CA ASN A 4 6.47 0.09 -10.94
C ASN A 4 5.07 -0.45 -11.32
N GLY A 5 4.97 -1.74 -11.59
CA GLY A 5 3.70 -2.46 -11.67
C GLY A 5 3.40 -3.08 -10.32
N ALA A 6 2.54 -2.43 -9.53
CA ALA A 6 2.23 -2.85 -8.17
C ALA A 6 0.94 -3.70 -8.11
N LEU A 7 1.01 -4.81 -7.39
CA LEU A 7 -0.13 -5.60 -6.94
C LEU A 7 0.01 -5.77 -5.43
N TYR A 8 -0.97 -5.27 -4.67
CA TYR A 8 -0.91 -5.20 -3.22
C TYR A 8 -2.31 -5.31 -2.59
N LEU A 9 -2.33 -5.50 -1.28
CA LEU A 9 -3.54 -5.49 -0.45
C LEU A 9 -3.50 -4.30 0.48
N SER A 10 -4.67 -3.69 0.71
CA SER A 10 -4.83 -2.57 1.63
C SER A 10 -6.07 -2.78 2.50
N ALA A 11 -6.01 -2.37 3.76
CA ALA A 11 -7.09 -2.52 4.74
C ALA A 11 -8.21 -1.45 4.57
N MET A 12 -8.71 -1.33 3.34
CA MET A 12 -9.83 -0.47 2.96
C MET A 12 -11.18 -1.03 3.44
N ASP A 13 -12.17 -0.14 3.55
CA ASP A 13 -13.57 -0.53 3.75
C ASP A 13 -14.15 -1.15 2.47
N ALA A 14 -14.86 -2.28 2.62
CA ALA A 14 -15.43 -3.01 1.49
C ALA A 14 -16.45 -2.18 0.68
N ASP A 15 -17.12 -1.21 1.30
CA ASP A 15 -18.07 -0.30 0.64
C ASP A 15 -17.46 1.05 0.24
N GLY A 16 -16.13 1.21 0.37
CA GLY A 16 -15.42 2.45 0.12
C GLY A 16 -15.72 3.55 1.16
N GLY A 17 -16.25 3.17 2.33
CA GLY A 17 -16.59 4.08 3.43
C GLY A 17 -17.99 4.69 3.35
N MET A 18 -18.88 4.18 2.48
CA MET A 18 -20.26 4.72 2.35
C MET A 18 -21.07 4.63 3.65
N SER A 19 -20.99 3.49 4.34
CA SER A 19 -21.72 3.27 5.59
C SER A 19 -21.18 4.12 6.74
N LYS A 20 -19.88 4.40 6.76
CA LYS A 20 -19.22 5.20 7.80
C LYS A 20 -19.38 6.70 7.57
N TYR A 21 -19.39 7.14 6.32
CA TYR A 21 -19.30 8.56 5.97
C TYR A 21 -20.51 9.00 5.14
N PRO A 22 -21.52 9.64 5.77
CA PRO A 22 -22.74 10.05 5.08
C PRO A 22 -22.51 11.00 3.88
N GLY A 23 -21.39 11.75 3.87
CA GLY A 23 -20.98 12.58 2.75
C GLY A 23 -20.51 11.79 1.51
N ASN A 24 -20.10 10.53 1.68
CA ASN A 24 -19.77 9.63 0.59
C ASN A 24 -21.02 8.95 0.03
N LYS A 25 -21.52 9.43 -1.11
CA LYS A 25 -22.64 8.80 -1.85
C LYS A 25 -22.19 7.94 -3.03
N ALA A 26 -20.88 7.82 -3.26
CA ALA A 26 -20.32 7.14 -4.42
C ALA A 26 -19.86 5.71 -4.08
N GLY A 27 -19.04 5.57 -3.04
CA GLY A 27 -18.57 4.28 -2.52
C GLY A 27 -17.61 3.51 -3.40
N ALA A 28 -17.46 2.22 -3.09
CA ALA A 28 -16.57 1.30 -3.79
C ALA A 28 -16.87 1.23 -5.30
N LYS A 29 -18.13 1.41 -5.71
CA LYS A 29 -18.54 1.45 -7.13
C LYS A 29 -17.76 2.50 -7.94
N TYR A 30 -17.31 3.57 -7.30
CA TYR A 30 -16.53 4.65 -7.91
C TYR A 30 -15.09 4.73 -7.36
N GLY A 31 -14.61 3.68 -6.68
CA GLY A 31 -13.23 3.62 -6.19
C GLY A 31 -12.90 4.58 -5.06
N THR A 32 -13.86 4.89 -4.17
CA THR A 32 -13.60 5.73 -2.98
C THR A 32 -13.03 4.92 -1.81
N GLY A 33 -12.46 5.62 -0.83
CA GLY A 33 -12.02 5.01 0.45
C GLY A 33 -10.60 4.46 0.44
N TYR A 34 -9.78 4.84 -0.55
CA TYR A 34 -8.38 4.41 -0.61
C TYR A 34 -7.59 4.82 0.63
N CYS A 35 -6.66 3.97 1.02
CA CYS A 35 -5.66 4.18 2.06
C CYS A 35 -4.47 3.24 1.81
N ASP A 36 -3.31 3.58 2.34
CA ASP A 36 -2.14 2.71 2.37
C ASP A 36 -1.21 3.12 3.53
N SER A 37 -0.04 2.48 3.62
CA SER A 37 0.91 2.70 4.71
C SER A 37 1.66 4.04 4.63
N GLN A 38 1.61 4.71 3.50
CA GLN A 38 2.21 6.02 3.27
C GLN A 38 1.34 7.16 3.80
N CYS A 39 0.13 6.86 4.27
CA CYS A 39 -0.84 7.85 4.72
C CYS A 39 -1.06 8.98 3.69
N PRO A 40 -1.35 8.66 2.41
CA PRO A 40 -1.30 9.57 1.28
C PRO A 40 -2.20 10.79 1.47
N LYS A 41 -1.63 11.97 1.23
CA LYS A 41 -2.29 13.27 1.38
C LYS A 41 -2.80 13.86 0.08
N ASP A 42 -2.51 13.21 -1.04
CA ASP A 42 -2.94 13.59 -2.39
C ASP A 42 -4.35 13.08 -2.73
N ILE A 43 -4.94 12.26 -1.86
CA ILE A 43 -6.31 11.77 -2.02
C ILE A 43 -7.29 12.94 -1.91
N LYS A 44 -8.05 13.15 -2.99
CA LYS A 44 -8.97 14.30 -3.16
C LYS A 44 -10.19 14.23 -2.26
N PHE A 45 -10.65 13.02 -1.92
CA PHE A 45 -11.81 12.79 -1.06
C PHE A 45 -11.46 11.78 0.02
N ILE A 46 -11.52 12.21 1.28
CA ILE A 46 -11.21 11.37 2.45
C ILE A 46 -12.39 11.50 3.40
N ASN A 47 -12.93 10.36 3.87
CA ASN A 47 -14.02 10.29 4.83
C ASN A 47 -15.29 11.06 4.42
N GLY A 48 -15.60 11.06 3.11
CA GLY A 48 -16.77 11.76 2.56
C GLY A 48 -16.62 13.28 2.45
N GLU A 49 -15.43 13.82 2.68
CA GLU A 49 -15.10 15.25 2.60
C GLU A 49 -14.02 15.48 1.53
N ALA A 50 -14.07 16.64 0.85
CA ALA A 50 -13.02 17.03 -0.07
C ALA A 50 -11.77 17.51 0.69
N ASN A 51 -10.59 17.01 0.34
CA ASN A 51 -9.32 17.33 1.00
C ASN A 51 -8.70 18.64 0.49
N VAL A 52 -9.51 19.69 0.31
CA VAL A 52 -9.09 20.97 -0.30
C VAL A 52 -8.40 21.92 0.67
N GLY A 53 -8.51 21.69 1.98
CA GLY A 53 -7.90 22.52 3.01
C GLY A 53 -6.38 22.50 2.91
N ASN A 54 -5.75 23.68 2.83
CA ASN A 54 -4.30 23.88 2.66
C ASN A 54 -3.70 23.11 1.47
N TRP A 55 -4.48 22.92 0.40
CA TRP A 55 -4.00 22.22 -0.78
C TRP A 55 -2.77 22.90 -1.39
N THR A 56 -1.68 22.14 -1.53
CA THR A 56 -0.44 22.60 -2.17
C THR A 56 -0.13 21.71 -3.36
N GLU A 57 0.01 22.30 -4.54
CA GLU A 57 0.36 21.58 -5.77
C GLU A 57 1.79 21.02 -5.68
N THR A 58 1.97 19.76 -6.09
CA THR A 58 3.28 19.08 -6.13
C THR A 58 3.65 18.63 -7.54
N GLY A 59 2.73 18.77 -8.50
CA GLY A 59 2.94 18.46 -9.91
C GLY A 59 1.69 18.81 -10.73
N SER A 60 1.73 18.59 -12.04
CA SER A 60 0.62 18.97 -12.93
C SER A 60 -0.71 18.26 -12.64
N ASN A 61 -0.66 17.09 -11.99
CA ASN A 61 -1.83 16.27 -11.67
C ASN A 61 -1.92 15.89 -10.19
N THR A 62 -1.01 16.41 -9.37
CA THR A 62 -0.83 15.99 -7.97
C THR A 62 -0.69 17.20 -7.05
N GLY A 63 -1.15 17.04 -5.83
CA GLY A 63 -0.98 18.01 -4.75
C GLY A 63 -1.26 17.32 -3.44
N THR A 64 -1.14 18.01 -2.33
CA THR A 64 -1.44 17.45 -1.01
C THR A 64 -2.33 18.37 -0.21
N GLY A 65 -3.34 17.80 0.45
CA GLY A 65 -4.23 18.51 1.37
C GLY A 65 -3.76 18.43 2.82
N SER A 66 -4.63 18.87 3.72
CA SER A 66 -4.37 18.85 5.17
C SER A 66 -4.40 17.43 5.75
N TYR A 67 -5.20 16.54 5.17
CA TYR A 67 -5.41 15.19 5.66
C TYR A 67 -4.70 14.15 4.82
N GLY A 68 -4.32 13.05 5.46
CA GLY A 68 -3.94 11.80 4.80
C GLY A 68 -4.89 10.66 5.16
N THR A 69 -4.74 9.52 4.50
CA THR A 69 -5.57 8.33 4.72
C THR A 69 -4.70 7.08 4.89
N CYS A 70 -4.55 6.64 6.13
CA CYS A 70 -3.65 5.57 6.56
C CYS A 70 -4.38 4.23 6.68
N CYS A 71 -3.72 3.14 6.31
CA CYS A 71 -4.07 1.79 6.75
C CYS A 71 -2.93 0.80 6.48
N SER A 72 -2.97 -0.37 7.10
CA SER A 72 -1.97 -1.42 6.83
C SER A 72 -2.02 -1.86 5.37
N GLU A 73 -0.85 -2.15 4.84
CA GLU A 73 -0.61 -2.48 3.44
C GLU A 73 0.27 -3.74 3.36
N MET A 74 -0.02 -4.59 2.38
CA MET A 74 0.81 -5.74 2.05
C MET A 74 1.11 -5.69 0.57
N ASP A 75 2.32 -5.25 0.24
CA ASP A 75 2.85 -5.24 -1.10
C ASP A 75 3.25 -6.65 -1.50
N ILE A 76 2.33 -7.34 -2.18
CA ILE A 76 2.58 -8.68 -2.72
C ILE A 76 3.66 -8.61 -3.80
N TRP A 77 3.64 -7.56 -4.62
CA TRP A 77 4.52 -7.42 -5.76
C TRP A 77 4.65 -5.97 -6.21
N GLU A 78 5.83 -5.39 -6.00
CA GLU A 78 6.26 -4.15 -6.64
C GLU A 78 7.43 -4.44 -7.57
N ALA A 79 7.25 -4.26 -8.89
CA ALA A 79 8.26 -4.70 -9.83
C ALA A 79 8.32 -3.96 -11.16
N ASN A 80 9.42 -4.19 -11.84
CA ASN A 80 9.58 -4.03 -13.27
C ASN A 80 10.40 -5.22 -13.81
N ASN A 81 10.90 -5.11 -15.04
CA ASN A 81 11.66 -6.18 -15.67
C ASN A 81 13.06 -6.39 -15.05
N ASP A 82 13.53 -5.48 -14.19
CA ASP A 82 14.89 -5.46 -13.65
C ASP A 82 14.95 -5.84 -12.16
N ALA A 83 13.86 -5.67 -11.41
CA ALA A 83 13.78 -5.97 -9.98
C ALA A 83 12.34 -6.18 -9.51
N ALA A 84 12.19 -6.85 -8.38
CA ALA A 84 10.93 -7.00 -7.65
C ALA A 84 11.18 -6.96 -6.14
N ALA A 85 10.17 -6.51 -5.40
CA ALA A 85 10.10 -6.58 -3.94
C ALA A 85 8.71 -7.04 -3.50
N PHE A 86 8.64 -7.71 -2.35
CA PHE A 86 7.43 -7.85 -1.57
C PHE A 86 7.68 -7.30 -0.16
N THR A 87 6.69 -6.59 0.38
CA THR A 87 6.90 -5.74 1.56
C THR A 87 5.62 -5.65 2.41
N PRO A 88 5.57 -6.21 3.63
CA PRO A 88 4.51 -5.92 4.59
C PRO A 88 4.75 -4.57 5.29
N HIS A 89 3.68 -3.78 5.40
CA HIS A 89 3.67 -2.47 6.03
C HIS A 89 2.59 -2.41 7.13
N PRO A 90 2.96 -2.61 8.41
CA PRO A 90 2.01 -2.53 9.51
C PRO A 90 1.65 -1.08 9.85
N CYS A 91 0.46 -0.90 10.42
CA CYS A 91 0.06 0.34 11.07
C CYS A 91 -0.43 0.04 12.49
N THR A 92 -0.45 1.07 13.34
CA THR A 92 -0.99 0.99 14.70
C THR A 92 -2.53 0.91 14.74
N THR A 93 -3.20 1.19 13.62
CA THR A 93 -4.66 1.15 13.48
C THR A 93 -5.13 -0.04 12.66
N THR A 94 -6.30 -0.58 13.01
CA THR A 94 -6.93 -1.71 12.31
C THR A 94 -7.97 -1.20 11.31
N GLY A 95 -7.52 -0.75 10.13
CA GLY A 95 -8.37 -0.27 9.03
C GLY A 95 -8.16 1.21 8.68
N GLN A 96 -8.88 1.68 7.66
CA GLN A 96 -8.77 3.05 7.16
C GLN A 96 -8.94 4.10 8.27
N THR A 97 -7.94 4.97 8.40
CA THR A 97 -7.87 6.04 9.39
C THR A 97 -7.41 7.34 8.74
N ARG A 98 -8.18 8.41 8.91
CA ARG A 98 -7.74 9.76 8.48
C ARG A 98 -6.69 10.30 9.46
N CYS A 99 -5.56 10.75 8.97
CA CYS A 99 -4.49 11.38 9.76
C CYS A 99 -4.40 12.88 9.49
N SER A 100 -3.74 13.61 10.40
CA SER A 100 -3.34 15.01 10.20
C SER A 100 -2.01 15.28 10.93
N GLY A 101 -1.22 16.23 10.43
CA GLY A 101 0.05 16.59 11.08
C GLY A 101 1.00 15.40 11.21
N ASP A 102 1.57 15.22 12.39
CA ASP A 102 2.57 14.18 12.68
C ASP A 102 2.01 12.76 12.61
N ASP A 103 0.70 12.57 12.73
CA ASP A 103 0.07 11.25 12.53
C ASP A 103 0.28 10.72 11.09
N CYS A 104 0.48 11.62 10.12
CA CYS A 104 0.78 11.27 8.73
C CYS A 104 2.29 11.14 8.45
N ALA A 105 3.16 11.32 9.46
CA ALA A 105 4.59 11.29 9.24
C ALA A 105 5.06 9.86 8.92
N ARG A 106 5.89 9.73 7.89
CA ARG A 106 6.49 8.44 7.49
C ARG A 106 7.32 7.87 8.65
N ASN A 107 7.05 6.62 9.03
CA ASN A 107 7.77 5.83 10.06
C ASN A 107 7.71 6.34 11.51
N THR A 108 7.20 7.54 11.74
CA THR A 108 6.99 8.10 13.09
C THR A 108 5.53 8.40 13.41
N GLY A 109 4.66 8.38 12.40
CA GLY A 109 3.22 8.51 12.53
C GLY A 109 2.54 7.16 12.75
N LEU A 110 1.36 6.99 12.16
CA LEU A 110 0.52 5.81 12.40
C LEU A 110 1.01 4.52 11.72
N CYS A 111 1.79 4.66 10.65
CA CYS A 111 2.16 3.56 9.76
C CYS A 111 3.67 3.49 9.51
N ASP A 112 4.14 2.27 9.29
CA ASP A 112 5.46 1.99 8.74
C ASP A 112 5.46 2.21 7.23
N GLY A 113 6.05 3.31 6.78
CA GLY A 113 6.13 3.64 5.36
C GLY A 113 7.32 2.99 4.65
N ASP A 114 8.27 2.39 5.36
CA ASP A 114 9.41 1.68 4.77
C ASP A 114 9.11 0.19 4.58
N GLY A 115 8.50 -0.44 5.59
CA GLY A 115 8.15 -1.85 5.57
C GLY A 115 9.33 -2.79 5.79
N CYS A 116 9.05 -4.10 5.76
CA CYS A 116 10.05 -5.17 5.89
C CYS A 116 10.29 -5.87 4.55
N ASP A 117 11.05 -5.23 3.65
CA ASP A 117 11.12 -5.66 2.26
C ASP A 117 12.02 -6.89 2.03
N PHE A 118 11.64 -7.70 1.05
CA PHE A 118 12.52 -8.69 0.45
C PHE A 118 12.63 -8.47 -1.06
N ASN A 119 13.78 -7.96 -1.47
CA ASN A 119 14.19 -7.86 -2.87
C ASN A 119 15.44 -8.73 -3.07
N SER A 120 15.37 -9.77 -3.89
CA SER A 120 16.47 -10.75 -4.05
C SER A 120 17.81 -10.09 -4.39
N PHE A 121 17.80 -9.04 -5.23
CA PHE A 121 19.00 -8.30 -5.59
C PHE A 121 19.56 -7.52 -4.39
N ARG A 122 18.68 -6.85 -3.63
CA ARG A 122 19.06 -6.14 -2.39
C ARG A 122 19.60 -7.10 -1.33
N MET A 123 19.07 -8.32 -1.28
CA MET A 123 19.52 -9.41 -0.40
C MET A 123 20.78 -10.12 -0.92
N GLY A 124 21.33 -9.70 -2.06
CA GLY A 124 22.66 -10.09 -2.53
C GLY A 124 22.67 -11.04 -3.73
N ASP A 125 21.54 -11.63 -4.12
CA ASP A 125 21.45 -12.46 -5.32
C ASP A 125 21.12 -11.62 -6.55
N LYS A 126 22.16 -11.31 -7.31
CA LYS A 126 22.08 -10.49 -8.52
C LYS A 126 21.72 -11.26 -9.78
N THR A 127 21.42 -12.55 -9.66
CA THR A 127 21.16 -13.48 -10.77
C THR A 127 19.82 -14.20 -10.68
N PHE A 128 19.04 -13.92 -9.64
CA PHE A 128 17.77 -14.61 -9.40
C PHE A 128 16.63 -14.12 -10.31
N LEU A 129 16.36 -12.81 -10.38
CA LEU A 129 15.22 -12.28 -11.12
C LEU A 129 15.65 -11.16 -12.08
N GLY A 130 15.29 -11.30 -13.36
CA GLY A 130 15.65 -10.38 -14.43
C GLY A 130 15.60 -11.04 -15.81
N LYS A 131 15.86 -10.28 -16.87
CA LYS A 131 15.81 -10.82 -18.25
C LYS A 131 16.85 -11.92 -18.45
N GLY A 132 16.41 -13.15 -18.72
CA GLY A 132 17.27 -14.32 -18.90
C GLY A 132 17.92 -14.86 -17.61
N MET A 133 17.45 -14.43 -16.43
CA MET A 133 17.88 -14.94 -15.12
C MET A 133 17.08 -16.19 -14.70
N THR A 134 17.29 -16.67 -13.47
CA THR A 134 16.54 -17.84 -12.92
C THR A 134 15.03 -17.65 -13.06
N VAL A 135 14.52 -16.47 -12.69
CA VAL A 135 13.18 -15.98 -13.02
C VAL A 135 13.31 -15.00 -14.19
N ASP A 136 13.00 -15.49 -15.39
CA ASP A 136 13.13 -14.75 -16.65
C ASP A 136 11.97 -13.76 -16.87
N THR A 137 12.22 -12.49 -16.58
CA THR A 137 11.21 -11.40 -16.72
C THR A 137 10.86 -11.05 -18.17
N SER A 138 11.49 -11.70 -19.18
CA SER A 138 11.10 -11.52 -20.59
C SER A 138 9.85 -12.31 -20.99
N LYS A 139 9.32 -13.15 -20.10
CA LYS A 139 8.15 -14.00 -20.32
C LYS A 139 7.20 -13.91 -19.14
N PRO A 140 5.91 -14.26 -19.31
CA PRO A 140 5.01 -14.44 -18.18
C PRO A 140 5.52 -15.53 -17.23
N PHE A 141 5.38 -15.30 -15.93
CA PHE A 141 5.66 -16.26 -14.87
C PHE A 141 4.58 -16.18 -13.79
N THR A 142 4.56 -17.14 -12.87
CA THR A 142 3.62 -17.17 -11.74
C THR A 142 4.32 -16.71 -10.47
N VAL A 143 3.68 -15.81 -9.74
CA VAL A 143 4.10 -15.39 -8.39
C VAL A 143 3.18 -16.10 -7.39
N VAL A 144 3.77 -16.73 -6.38
CA VAL A 144 3.05 -17.35 -5.27
C VAL A 144 3.57 -16.75 -3.98
N THR A 145 2.64 -16.26 -3.15
CA THR A 145 2.93 -15.70 -1.83
C THR A 145 2.09 -16.46 -0.81
N GLN A 146 2.72 -16.95 0.25
CA GLN A 146 2.05 -17.70 1.31
C GLN A 146 2.04 -16.86 2.58
N PHE A 147 1.00 -17.00 3.39
CA PHE A 147 0.88 -16.32 4.68
C PHE A 147 0.78 -17.39 5.75
N LEU A 148 1.92 -17.75 6.33
CA LEU A 148 2.01 -18.85 7.28
C LEU A 148 1.71 -18.35 8.68
N THR A 149 0.88 -19.09 9.40
CA THR A 149 0.56 -18.79 10.80
C THR A 149 1.28 -19.75 11.73
N ASN A 150 1.51 -19.29 12.96
CA ASN A 150 2.22 -20.05 14.00
C ASN A 150 1.58 -21.39 14.37
N ASP A 151 0.31 -21.61 14.04
CA ASP A 151 -0.45 -22.82 14.32
C ASP A 151 -1.06 -23.51 13.08
N ASN A 152 -0.69 -23.07 11.87
CA ASN A 152 -1.24 -23.54 10.59
C ASN A 152 -2.77 -23.43 10.46
N THR A 153 -3.40 -22.49 11.16
CA THR A 153 -4.83 -22.18 11.02
C THR A 153 -5.03 -20.79 10.43
N SER A 154 -6.22 -20.50 9.89
CA SER A 154 -6.59 -19.16 9.43
C SER A 154 -6.84 -18.16 10.57
N THR A 155 -6.76 -18.61 11.82
CA THR A 155 -6.97 -17.80 13.03
C THR A 155 -5.70 -17.59 13.84
N GLY A 156 -4.61 -18.26 13.48
CA GLY A 156 -3.31 -18.11 14.11
C GLY A 156 -2.68 -16.76 13.84
N THR A 157 -1.60 -16.48 14.57
CA THR A 157 -0.79 -15.26 14.35
C THR A 157 0.11 -15.47 13.15
N LEU A 158 0.14 -14.50 12.22
CA LEU A 158 1.07 -14.50 11.08
C LEU A 158 2.52 -14.60 11.59
N SER A 159 3.28 -15.55 11.06
CA SER A 159 4.66 -15.81 11.48
C SER A 159 5.67 -15.70 10.35
N GLU A 160 5.28 -15.97 9.11
CA GLU A 160 6.16 -15.97 7.94
C GLU A 160 5.37 -15.65 6.67
N ILE A 161 6.05 -14.97 5.73
CA ILE A 161 5.56 -14.66 4.38
C ILE A 161 6.60 -15.16 3.39
#